data_AF-A0A535TPM9-F1
#
_entry.id   AF-A0A535TPM9-F1
#
_cell.length_a   1.000
_cell.length_b   1.000
_cell.length_c   1.000
_cell.angle_alpha   90.00
_cell.angle_beta   90.00
_cell.angle_gamma   90.00
#
_symmetry.space_group_name_H-M   'P 1'
#
loop_
_entity.id
_entity.type
_entity.pdbx_description
1 polymer ?
#
loop_
_entity_poly.entity_id
_entity_poly.type
_entity_poly.pdbx_seq_one_letter_code
_entity_poly.pdbx_strand_id
1 'polypeptide(L)'
;MAQMHSTVTEDLAALQAKDPNFNQQMFLDRAQAAFFALQKSWMDRNLEPARVYMSDGIYHRWKTQIDAMIAAHKKNMLDNLVIGGVHIVKVQTDPNFDTITVRIDASAADYEVDDTTANKVIYGSRQSQNFTEYWTFIRSGAARTKAGEGAEVTQCPNCGAPLSINESGVCSYCKATVTSGQFGWVLDNITQASEWQG
;
A
#
# COMPACT_ATOMS: atom_id res chain seq x y z
N MET A 1 24.40 23.92 -1.68
CA MET A 1 24.75 22.50 -1.84
C MET A 1 23.87 21.97 -2.95
N ALA A 2 24.47 21.54 -4.06
CA ALA A 2 23.73 21.12 -5.25
C ALA A 2 23.01 19.80 -4.96
N GLN A 3 21.67 19.80 -5.03
CA GLN A 3 20.90 18.58 -5.15
C GLN A 3 21.26 17.95 -6.48
N MET A 4 22.05 16.88 -6.43
CA MET A 4 22.28 16.03 -7.58
C MET A 4 20.96 15.31 -7.84
N HIS A 5 20.24 15.69 -8.90
CA HIS A 5 19.03 15.00 -9.32
C HIS A 5 19.45 13.64 -9.88
N SER A 6 19.47 12.61 -9.02
CA SER A 6 19.62 11.23 -9.47
C SER A 6 18.38 10.81 -10.27
N THR A 7 18.60 9.98 -11.27
CA THR A 7 17.51 9.33 -12.01
C THR A 7 16.98 8.15 -11.20
N VAL A 8 15.71 7.80 -11.39
CA VAL A 8 15.09 6.61 -10.76
C VAL A 8 15.93 5.34 -10.98
N THR A 9 16.55 5.21 -12.16
CA THR A 9 17.43 4.09 -12.49
C THR A 9 18.68 4.05 -11.61
N GLU A 10 19.32 5.20 -11.38
CA GLU A 10 20.50 5.30 -10.50
C GLU A 10 20.14 5.00 -9.04
N ASP A 11 19.01 5.51 -8.57
CA ASP A 11 18.54 5.27 -7.20
C ASP A 11 18.16 3.80 -6.99
N LEU A 12 17.54 3.16 -7.98
CA LEU A 12 17.26 1.71 -7.95
C LEU A 12 18.56 0.89 -7.92
N ALA A 13 19.57 1.28 -8.71
CA ALA A 13 20.86 0.61 -8.70
C ALA A 13 21.56 0.76 -7.33
N ALA A 14 21.47 1.94 -6.71
CA ALA A 14 22.01 2.18 -5.36
C ALA A 14 21.29 1.33 -4.30
N LEU A 15 19.96 1.24 -4.38
CA LEU A 15 19.17 0.37 -3.51
C LEU A 15 19.54 -1.10 -3.68
N GLN A 16 19.71 -1.57 -4.92
CA GLN A 16 20.10 -2.95 -5.20
C GLN A 16 21.55 -3.26 -4.78
N ALA A 17 22.47 -2.28 -4.88
CA ALA A 17 23.82 -2.44 -4.35
C ALA A 17 23.82 -2.57 -2.81
N LYS A 18 22.93 -1.85 -2.13
CA LYS A 18 22.72 -1.94 -0.67
C LYS A 18 22.03 -3.24 -0.25
N ASP A 19 21.08 -3.70 -1.06
CA ASP A 19 20.26 -4.90 -0.85
C ASP A 19 20.25 -5.78 -2.11
N PRO A 20 21.26 -6.67 -2.28
CA PRO A 20 21.42 -7.47 -3.50
C PRO A 20 20.24 -8.40 -3.80
N ASN A 21 19.42 -8.73 -2.79
CA ASN A 21 18.23 -9.55 -2.95
C ASN A 21 16.99 -8.74 -3.38
N PHE A 22 17.08 -7.40 -3.37
CA PHE A 22 15.99 -6.55 -3.83
C PHE A 22 15.72 -6.83 -5.30
N ASN A 23 14.46 -7.13 -5.60
CA ASN A 23 13.98 -7.36 -6.95
C ASN A 23 12.87 -6.36 -7.26
N GLN A 24 13.10 -5.52 -8.26
CA GLN A 24 12.17 -4.47 -8.65
C GLN A 24 10.80 -5.03 -9.07
N GLN A 25 10.77 -6.11 -9.85
CA GLN A 25 9.51 -6.71 -10.31
C GLN A 25 8.72 -7.28 -9.12
N MET A 26 9.39 -7.98 -8.22
CA MET A 26 8.76 -8.51 -7.00
C MET A 26 8.17 -7.39 -6.13
N PHE A 27 8.86 -6.25 -6.04
CA PHE A 27 8.35 -5.08 -5.34
C PHE A 27 7.10 -4.49 -6.02
N LEU A 28 7.08 -4.41 -7.36
CA LEU A 28 5.91 -3.96 -8.12
C LEU A 28 4.72 -4.91 -7.95
N ASP A 29 4.96 -6.21 -7.99
CA ASP A 29 3.93 -7.23 -7.78
C ASP A 29 3.36 -7.12 -6.34
N ARG A 30 4.21 -6.85 -5.34
CA ARG A 30 3.78 -6.56 -3.97
C ARG A 30 2.93 -5.30 -3.89
N ALA A 31 3.32 -4.23 -4.59
CA ALA A 31 2.55 -2.99 -4.61
C ALA A 31 1.15 -3.21 -5.22
N GLN A 32 1.05 -4.04 -6.26
CA GLN A 32 -0.24 -4.46 -6.83
C GLN A 32 -1.08 -5.30 -5.86
N ALA A 33 -0.47 -6.29 -5.19
CA ALA A 33 -1.15 -7.10 -4.20
C ALA A 33 -1.68 -6.23 -3.04
N ALA A 34 -0.87 -5.30 -2.55
CA ALA A 34 -1.28 -4.31 -1.57
C ALA A 34 -2.45 -3.46 -2.09
N PHE A 35 -2.36 -2.92 -3.31
CA PHE A 35 -3.43 -2.13 -3.92
C PHE A 35 -4.78 -2.85 -3.90
N PHE A 36 -4.85 -4.07 -4.45
CA PHE A 36 -6.10 -4.82 -4.46
C PHE A 36 -6.59 -5.21 -3.07
N ALA A 37 -5.68 -5.61 -2.17
CA ALA A 37 -6.04 -5.95 -0.80
C ALA A 37 -6.64 -4.76 -0.06
N LEU A 38 -6.01 -3.59 -0.15
CA LEU A 38 -6.49 -2.35 0.47
C LEU A 38 -7.82 -1.88 -0.13
N GLN A 39 -7.96 -1.86 -1.46
CA GLN A 39 -9.21 -1.45 -2.11
C GLN A 39 -10.37 -2.38 -1.73
N LYS A 40 -10.13 -3.70 -1.67
CA LYS A 40 -11.11 -4.67 -1.19
C LYS A 40 -11.47 -4.41 0.28
N SER A 41 -10.47 -4.22 1.14
CA SER A 41 -10.67 -3.90 2.56
C SER A 41 -11.46 -2.61 2.78
N TRP A 42 -11.23 -1.60 1.94
CA TRP A 42 -11.97 -0.34 1.94
C TRP A 42 -13.44 -0.56 1.59
N MET A 43 -13.72 -1.25 0.49
CA MET A 43 -15.09 -1.60 0.08
C MET A 43 -15.78 -2.43 1.15
N ASP A 44 -15.12 -3.44 1.71
CA ASP A 44 -15.68 -4.32 2.75
C ASP A 44 -15.80 -3.62 4.12
N ARG A 45 -15.27 -2.40 4.27
CA ARG A 45 -15.16 -1.66 5.54
C ARG A 45 -14.46 -2.49 6.63
N ASN A 46 -13.54 -3.36 6.23
CA ASN A 46 -12.73 -4.22 7.10
C ASN A 46 -11.26 -4.18 6.67
N LEU A 47 -10.42 -3.55 7.49
CA LEU A 47 -8.98 -3.38 7.21
C LEU A 47 -8.11 -4.56 7.61
N GLU A 48 -8.62 -5.53 8.38
CA GLU A 48 -7.82 -6.64 8.89
C GLU A 48 -7.07 -7.41 7.78
N PRO A 49 -7.68 -7.77 6.63
CA PRO A 49 -6.99 -8.50 5.58
C PRO A 49 -5.83 -7.73 4.95
N ALA A 50 -5.91 -6.40 4.91
CA ALA A 50 -4.88 -5.54 4.34
C ALA A 50 -3.88 -5.02 5.38
N ARG A 51 -4.09 -5.31 6.68
CA ARG A 51 -3.35 -4.69 7.79
C ARG A 51 -1.84 -4.82 7.65
N VAL A 52 -1.35 -5.95 7.13
CA VAL A 52 0.07 -6.25 6.96
C VAL A 52 0.79 -5.28 6.04
N TYR A 53 0.07 -4.68 5.09
CA TYR A 53 0.62 -3.73 4.14
C TYR A 53 0.64 -2.30 4.67
N MET A 54 -0.12 -1.99 5.72
CA MET A 54 -0.37 -0.61 6.15
C MET A 54 0.62 -0.20 7.25
N SER A 55 1.24 0.97 7.15
CA SER A 55 1.81 1.63 8.32
C SER A 55 0.71 1.97 9.33
N ASP A 56 1.06 2.20 10.59
CA ASP A 56 0.09 2.58 11.62
C ASP A 56 -0.62 3.89 11.27
N GLY A 57 0.09 4.82 10.61
CA GLY A 57 -0.47 6.08 10.13
C GLY A 57 -1.56 5.89 9.08
N ILE A 58 -1.33 5.00 8.10
CA ILE A 58 -2.32 4.65 7.08
C ILE A 58 -3.50 3.91 7.71
N TYR A 59 -3.26 2.94 8.58
CA TYR A 59 -4.31 2.19 9.28
C TYR A 59 -5.25 3.13 10.04
N HIS A 60 -4.71 4.02 10.88
CA HIS A 60 -5.54 4.92 11.67
C HIS A 60 -6.32 5.91 10.80
N ARG A 61 -5.70 6.50 9.77
CA ARG A 61 -6.38 7.41 8.84
C ARG A 61 -7.57 6.73 8.17
N TRP A 62 -7.37 5.53 7.63
CA TRP A 62 -8.42 4.78 6.95
C TRP A 62 -9.48 4.26 7.91
N LYS A 63 -9.10 3.82 9.11
CA LYS A 63 -10.05 3.37 10.14
C LYS A 63 -11.01 4.48 10.52
N THR A 64 -10.52 5.71 10.72
CA THR A 64 -11.38 6.87 11.00
C THR A 64 -12.37 7.14 9.88
N GLN A 65 -11.94 7.05 8.61
CA GLN A 65 -12.84 7.28 7.48
C GLN A 65 -13.86 6.15 7.33
N ILE A 66 -13.46 4.89 7.53
CA ILE A 66 -14.37 3.74 7.54
C ILE A 66 -15.40 3.87 8.65
N ASP A 67 -15.00 4.25 9.87
CA ASP A 67 -15.92 4.43 10.99
C ASP A 67 -16.95 5.53 10.69
N ALA A 68 -16.52 6.61 10.05
CA ALA A 68 -17.43 7.66 9.58
C ALA A 68 -18.39 7.16 8.50
N MET A 69 -17.93 6.34 7.54
CA MET A 69 -18.78 5.72 6.53
C MET A 69 -19.82 4.78 7.17
N ILE A 70 -19.41 3.94 8.12
CA ILE A 70 -20.32 3.06 8.86
C ILE A 70 -21.39 3.86 9.60
N ALA A 71 -20.98 4.90 10.34
CA ALA A 71 -21.91 5.76 11.07
C ALA A 71 -22.89 6.51 10.15
N ALA A 72 -22.47 6.80 8.93
CA ALA A 72 -23.28 7.46 7.91
C ALA A 72 -24.08 6.47 7.03
N HIS A 73 -24.04 5.16 7.32
CA HIS A 73 -24.67 4.12 6.48
C HIS A 73 -24.20 4.11 5.02
N LYS A 74 -22.96 4.53 4.80
CA LYS A 74 -22.34 4.61 3.49
C LYS A 74 -21.40 3.44 3.25
N LYS A 75 -21.37 2.99 2.00
CA LYS A 75 -20.37 2.03 1.53
C LYS A 75 -19.82 2.51 0.19
N ASN A 76 -18.50 2.65 0.10
CA ASN A 76 -17.83 2.91 -1.16
C ASN A 76 -17.70 1.61 -1.96
N MET A 77 -17.92 1.70 -3.27
CA MET A 77 -17.92 0.59 -4.20
C MET A 77 -17.03 0.93 -5.40
N LEU A 78 -16.11 0.03 -5.73
CA LEU A 78 -15.25 0.09 -6.91
C LEU A 78 -15.54 -1.12 -7.79
N ASP A 79 -16.44 -0.95 -8.77
CA ASP A 79 -16.77 -2.02 -9.71
C ASP A 79 -15.80 -2.02 -10.90
N ASN A 80 -15.47 -3.21 -11.40
CA ASN A 80 -14.57 -3.41 -12.55
C ASN A 80 -13.19 -2.75 -12.36
N LEU A 81 -12.66 -2.79 -11.13
CA LEU A 81 -11.34 -2.26 -10.82
C LEU A 81 -10.25 -3.02 -11.60
N VAL A 82 -9.52 -2.28 -12.43
CA VAL A 82 -8.41 -2.79 -13.24
C VAL A 82 -7.22 -1.86 -13.11
N ILE A 83 -6.02 -2.44 -13.02
CA ILE A 83 -4.76 -1.69 -13.12
C ILE A 83 -4.35 -1.64 -14.60
N GLY A 84 -4.15 -0.44 -15.13
CA GLY A 84 -3.61 -0.18 -16.46
C GLY A 84 -2.08 -0.07 -16.49
N GLY A 85 -1.44 0.33 -15.38
CA GLY A 85 0.01 0.45 -15.30
C GLY A 85 0.52 0.69 -13.88
N VAL A 86 1.73 0.21 -13.60
CA VAL A 86 2.41 0.38 -12.31
C VAL A 86 3.88 0.68 -12.55
N HIS A 87 4.33 1.85 -12.11
CA HIS A 87 5.67 2.35 -12.40
C HIS A 87 6.32 2.95 -11.16
N ILE A 88 7.56 2.56 -10.87
CA ILE A 88 8.36 3.27 -9.87
C ILE A 88 8.71 4.64 -10.43
N VAL A 89 8.34 5.69 -9.72
CA VAL A 89 8.57 7.08 -10.13
C VAL A 89 9.54 7.82 -9.22
N LYS A 90 9.80 7.30 -8.01
CA LYS A 90 10.74 7.88 -7.06
C LYS A 90 11.33 6.79 -6.17
N VAL A 91 12.64 6.83 -5.95
CA VAL A 91 13.33 6.00 -4.96
C VAL A 91 14.21 6.90 -4.14
N GLN A 92 14.16 6.76 -2.82
CA GLN A 92 14.99 7.52 -1.90
C GLN A 92 15.57 6.56 -0.88
N THR A 93 16.88 6.65 -0.66
CA THR A 93 17.59 5.82 0.30
C THR A 93 18.41 6.70 1.22
N ASP A 94 18.23 6.52 2.53
CA ASP A 94 19.04 7.14 3.56
C ASP A 94 19.42 6.10 4.66
N PRO A 95 20.23 6.48 5.66
CA PRO A 95 20.63 5.55 6.72
C PRO A 95 19.47 5.01 7.55
N ASN A 96 18.39 5.76 7.68
CA ASN A 96 17.22 5.44 8.51
C ASN A 96 16.15 4.71 7.71
N PHE A 97 15.89 5.11 6.47
CA PHE A 97 14.78 4.62 5.66
C PHE A 97 15.14 4.43 4.18
N ASP A 98 14.54 3.40 3.58
CA ASP A 98 14.37 3.30 2.14
C ASP A 98 12.91 3.62 1.82
N THR A 99 12.67 4.41 0.78
CA THR A 99 11.34 4.82 0.33
C THR A 99 11.21 4.63 -1.17
N ILE A 100 10.10 4.04 -1.62
CA ILE A 100 9.78 3.89 -3.05
C ILE A 100 8.37 4.42 -3.28
N THR A 101 8.22 5.36 -4.21
CA THR A 101 6.90 5.80 -4.69
C THR A 101 6.59 5.17 -6.04
N VAL A 102 5.39 4.59 -6.11
CA VAL A 102 4.85 3.92 -7.27
C VAL A 102 3.65 4.71 -7.80
N ARG A 103 3.66 5.04 -9.08
CA ARG A 103 2.48 5.50 -9.80
C ARG A 103 1.64 4.29 -10.20
N ILE A 104 0.37 4.30 -9.84
CA ILE A 104 -0.62 3.29 -10.21
C ILE A 104 -1.66 3.99 -11.07
N ASP A 105 -1.75 3.59 -12.33
CA ASP A 105 -2.81 4.00 -13.24
C ASP A 105 -3.88 2.89 -13.24
N ALA A 106 -5.12 3.24 -12.88
CA ALA A 106 -6.21 2.30 -12.72
C ALA A 106 -7.52 2.85 -13.33
N SER A 107 -8.50 1.96 -13.50
CA SER A 107 -9.86 2.33 -13.88
C SER A 107 -10.87 1.58 -13.03
N ALA A 108 -11.90 2.26 -12.56
CA ALA A 108 -13.02 1.65 -11.86
C ALA A 108 -14.27 2.51 -11.97
N ALA A 109 -15.44 1.91 -11.77
CA ALA A 109 -16.64 2.64 -11.46
C ALA A 109 -16.69 2.91 -9.95
N ASP A 110 -16.44 4.15 -9.55
CA ASP A 110 -16.42 4.59 -8.15
C ASP A 110 -17.72 5.29 -7.77
N TYR A 111 -18.42 4.73 -6.79
CA TYR A 111 -19.67 5.26 -6.28
C TYR A 111 -19.89 4.88 -4.80
N GLU A 112 -20.67 5.70 -4.11
CA GLU A 112 -21.15 5.39 -2.76
C GLU A 112 -22.59 4.90 -2.82
N VAL A 113 -22.89 3.88 -2.02
CA VAL A 113 -24.26 3.41 -1.77
C VAL A 113 -24.66 3.62 -0.32
N ASP A 114 -25.96 3.78 -0.12
CA ASP A 114 -26.58 3.70 1.20
C ASP A 114 -26.97 2.24 1.49
N ASP A 115 -26.40 1.68 2.57
CA ASP A 115 -26.58 0.27 2.93
C ASP A 115 -27.91 -0.02 3.64
N THR A 116 -28.69 1.00 3.98
CA THR A 116 -30.04 0.87 4.53
C THR A 116 -31.13 0.84 3.46
N THR A 117 -30.85 1.38 2.27
CA THR A 117 -31.84 1.56 1.19
C THR A 117 -31.58 0.67 -0.01
N ALA A 118 -31.40 -0.64 0.23
CA ALA A 118 -31.15 -1.64 -0.83
C ALA A 118 -29.99 -1.25 -1.78
N ASN A 119 -28.94 -0.63 -1.23
CA ASN A 119 -27.74 -0.17 -1.95
C ASN A 119 -28.02 0.87 -3.06
N LYS A 120 -28.93 1.82 -2.79
CA LYS A 120 -29.15 2.97 -3.68
C LYS A 120 -27.86 3.79 -3.79
N VAL A 121 -27.49 4.17 -5.02
CA VAL A 121 -26.36 5.07 -5.26
C VAL A 121 -26.68 6.47 -4.76
N ILE A 122 -25.81 7.02 -3.91
CA ILE A 122 -25.95 8.35 -3.29
C ILE A 122 -24.87 9.34 -3.73
N TYR A 123 -23.74 8.85 -4.27
CA TYR A 123 -22.66 9.65 -4.82
C TYR A 123 -21.89 8.86 -5.89
N GLY A 124 -21.22 9.55 -6.81
CA GLY A 124 -20.43 8.94 -7.86
C GLY A 124 -21.28 8.33 -8.99
N SER A 125 -20.70 7.41 -9.76
CA SER A 125 -21.39 6.79 -10.89
C SER A 125 -20.95 5.36 -11.13
N ARG A 126 -21.82 4.57 -11.75
CA ARG A 126 -21.48 3.21 -12.21
C ARG A 126 -20.67 3.18 -13.52
N GLN A 127 -20.25 4.34 -14.03
CA GLN A 127 -19.40 4.42 -15.21
C GLN A 127 -17.95 4.30 -14.79
N SER A 128 -17.20 3.43 -15.47
CA SER A 128 -15.77 3.30 -15.22
C SER A 128 -15.04 4.57 -15.63
N GLN A 129 -14.17 5.06 -14.75
CA GLN A 129 -13.31 6.22 -14.99
C GLN A 129 -11.87 5.87 -14.67
N ASN A 130 -10.94 6.46 -15.42
CA ASN A 130 -9.52 6.32 -15.16
C ASN A 130 -9.11 7.25 -14.02
N PHE A 131 -8.24 6.76 -13.15
CA PHE A 131 -7.62 7.53 -12.09
C PHE A 131 -6.17 7.11 -11.91
N THR A 132 -5.39 8.00 -11.29
CA THR A 132 -3.98 7.78 -11.02
C THR A 132 -3.68 8.11 -9.57
N GLU A 133 -3.02 7.21 -8.87
CA GLU A 133 -2.56 7.40 -7.50
C GLU A 133 -1.06 7.15 -7.39
N TYR A 134 -0.45 7.81 -6.40
CA TYR A 134 0.95 7.65 -6.03
C TYR A 134 1.03 7.02 -4.65
N TRP A 135 1.53 5.80 -4.60
CA TRP A 135 1.63 4.99 -3.38
C TRP A 135 3.09 4.96 -2.94
N THR A 136 3.36 5.50 -1.76
CA THR A 136 4.70 5.55 -1.18
C THR A 136 4.86 4.47 -0.12
N PHE A 137 5.79 3.55 -0.37
CA PHE A 137 6.17 2.49 0.55
C PHE A 137 7.47 2.84 1.25
N ILE A 138 7.56 2.49 2.53
CA ILE A 138 8.73 2.71 3.37
C ILE A 138 9.17 1.40 4.03
N ARG A 139 10.48 1.29 4.25
CA ARG A 139 11.08 0.32 5.17
C ARG A 139 12.27 0.95 5.89
N SER A 140 12.74 0.32 6.95
CA SER A 140 14.00 0.70 7.58
C SER A 140 15.16 0.58 6.58
N GLY A 141 16.06 1.56 6.57
CA GLY A 141 17.29 1.52 5.77
C GLY A 141 18.24 0.39 6.19
N ALA A 142 18.05 -0.21 7.37
CA ALA A 142 18.77 -1.41 7.79
C ALA A 142 18.12 -2.72 7.31
N ALA A 143 16.87 -2.68 6.84
CA ALA A 143 16.16 -3.87 6.36
C ALA A 143 16.78 -4.39 5.06
N ARG A 144 16.70 -5.71 4.85
CA ARG A 144 17.16 -6.40 3.63
C ARG A 144 16.12 -7.40 3.19
N THR A 145 15.93 -7.53 1.88
CA THR A 145 14.99 -8.49 1.30
C THR A 145 15.41 -9.91 1.64
N LYS A 146 14.48 -10.68 2.20
CA LYS A 146 14.72 -12.07 2.57
C LYS A 146 14.62 -12.97 1.34
N ALA A 147 15.44 -14.01 1.30
CA ALA A 147 15.36 -15.02 0.25
C ALA A 147 13.97 -15.70 0.28
N GLY A 148 13.29 -15.75 -0.87
CA GLY A 148 11.95 -16.32 -0.98
C GLY A 148 10.81 -15.37 -0.57
N GLU A 149 11.07 -14.09 -0.31
CA GLU A 149 10.01 -13.09 -0.16
C GLU A 149 9.23 -12.96 -1.47
N GLY A 150 7.91 -13.16 -1.39
CA GLY A 150 6.98 -13.06 -2.53
C GLY A 150 6.21 -11.74 -2.55
N ALA A 151 5.40 -11.58 -3.59
CA ALA A 151 4.52 -10.43 -3.78
C ALA A 151 3.46 -10.36 -2.66
N GLU A 152 2.83 -11.49 -2.35
CA GLU A 152 1.90 -11.61 -1.23
C GLU A 152 2.65 -11.86 0.08
N VAL A 153 2.22 -11.17 1.15
CA VAL A 153 2.76 -11.41 2.49
C VAL A 153 2.03 -12.58 3.13
N THR A 154 2.57 -13.79 2.98
CA THR A 154 1.98 -15.01 3.56
C THR A 154 2.71 -15.48 4.82
N GLN A 155 3.85 -14.87 5.14
CA GLN A 155 4.70 -15.20 6.28
C GLN A 155 5.11 -13.92 7.04
N CYS A 156 5.38 -14.06 8.32
CA CYS A 156 5.89 -12.99 9.16
C CYS A 156 7.32 -12.62 8.71
N PRO A 157 7.56 -11.35 8.33
CA PRO A 157 8.87 -10.91 7.86
C PRO A 157 9.94 -10.92 8.96
N ASN A 158 9.57 -11.02 10.24
CA ASN A 158 10.53 -11.18 11.33
C ASN A 158 10.91 -12.65 11.56
N CYS A 159 9.93 -13.52 11.87
CA CYS A 159 10.19 -14.90 12.32
C CYS A 159 9.88 -16.02 11.32
N GLY A 160 9.28 -15.73 10.17
CA GLY A 160 8.96 -16.74 9.14
C GLY A 160 7.74 -17.62 9.40
N ALA A 161 7.06 -17.48 10.55
CA ALA A 161 5.79 -18.16 10.82
C ALA A 161 4.70 -17.72 9.81
N PRO A 162 3.64 -18.51 9.58
CA PRO A 162 2.49 -18.07 8.79
C PRO A 162 1.97 -16.71 9.24
N LEU A 163 1.58 -15.85 8.30
CA LEU A 163 1.13 -14.50 8.64
C LEU A 163 -0.12 -14.57 9.52
N SER A 164 0.04 -14.13 10.77
CA SER A 164 -1.03 -13.92 11.72
C SER A 164 -0.65 -12.73 12.59
N ILE A 165 -1.42 -11.65 12.46
CA ILE A 165 -1.18 -10.38 13.13
C ILE A 165 -2.48 -9.84 13.69
N ASN A 166 -2.42 -9.06 14.77
CA ASN A 166 -3.57 -8.33 15.27
C ASN A 166 -3.72 -6.95 14.60
N GLU A 167 -4.76 -6.20 14.97
CA GLU A 167 -4.98 -4.82 14.49
C GLU A 167 -3.82 -3.86 14.79
N SER A 168 -3.02 -4.11 15.83
CA SER A 168 -1.80 -3.34 16.11
C SER A 168 -0.62 -3.75 15.24
N GLY A 169 -0.82 -4.66 14.26
CA GLY A 169 0.24 -5.16 13.39
C GLY A 169 1.25 -6.06 14.10
N VAL A 170 0.90 -6.57 15.29
CA VAL A 170 1.79 -7.41 16.09
C VAL A 170 1.60 -8.88 15.71
N CYS A 171 2.71 -9.55 15.39
CA CYS A 171 2.72 -10.97 15.06
C CYS A 171 2.30 -11.84 16.24
N SER A 172 1.32 -12.72 16.03
CA SER A 172 0.82 -13.67 17.04
C SER A 172 1.91 -14.59 17.60
N TYR A 173 2.94 -14.90 16.81
CA TYR A 173 4.03 -15.81 17.17
C TYR A 173 5.20 -15.12 17.87
N CYS A 174 5.90 -14.21 17.19
CA CYS A 174 7.12 -13.60 17.71
C CYS A 174 6.91 -12.25 18.43
N LYS A 175 5.67 -11.74 18.46
CA LYS A 175 5.30 -10.46 19.08
C LYS A 175 5.98 -9.21 18.48
N ALA A 176 6.66 -9.34 17.35
CA ALA A 176 7.19 -8.19 16.62
C ALA A 176 6.06 -7.42 15.93
N THR A 177 6.16 -6.09 15.93
CA THR A 177 5.30 -5.22 15.11
C THR A 177 5.77 -5.27 13.67
N VAL A 178 5.10 -6.09 12.84
CA VAL A 178 5.55 -6.35 11.47
C VAL A 178 5.25 -5.19 10.51
N THR A 179 4.31 -4.32 10.88
CA THR A 179 3.85 -3.17 10.10
C THR A 179 4.65 -1.88 10.36
N SER A 180 5.71 -1.99 11.15
CA SER A 180 6.58 -0.85 11.50
C SER A 180 7.54 -0.43 10.38
N GLY A 181 7.62 -1.20 9.29
CA GLY A 181 8.63 -1.03 8.26
C GLY A 181 10.01 -1.59 8.65
N GLN A 182 10.21 -2.06 9.90
CA GLN A 182 11.50 -2.57 10.36
C GLN A 182 11.93 -3.85 9.63
N PHE A 183 10.97 -4.68 9.21
CA PHE A 183 11.23 -6.02 8.67
C PHE A 183 10.89 -6.16 7.18
N GLY A 184 10.34 -5.12 6.55
CA GLY A 184 9.90 -5.15 5.16
C GLY A 184 9.13 -3.89 4.77
N TRP A 185 8.65 -3.86 3.54
CA TRP A 185 7.93 -2.72 2.98
C TRP A 185 6.50 -2.62 3.52
N VAL A 186 6.13 -1.43 3.99
CA VAL A 186 4.77 -1.03 4.35
C VAL A 186 4.39 0.23 3.59
N LEU A 187 3.12 0.39 3.25
CA LEU A 187 2.54 1.58 2.66
C LEU A 187 2.44 2.66 3.73
N ASP A 188 3.00 3.83 3.43
CA ASP A 188 3.03 4.97 4.34
C ASP A 188 2.21 6.16 3.84
N ASN A 189 2.10 6.32 2.53
CA ASN A 189 1.32 7.41 1.96
C ASN A 189 0.62 7.01 0.64
N ILE A 190 -0.54 7.61 0.43
CA ILE A 190 -1.29 7.58 -0.84
C ILE A 190 -1.57 9.02 -1.21
N THR A 191 -1.22 9.42 -2.43
CA THR A 191 -1.41 10.78 -2.93
C THR A 191 -2.15 10.73 -4.26
N GLN A 192 -3.18 11.57 -4.41
CA GLN A 192 -3.91 11.70 -5.66
C GLN A 192 -3.04 12.40 -6.71
N ALA A 193 -3.25 12.12 -8.00
CA ALA A 193 -2.43 12.72 -9.05
C ALA A 193 -2.47 14.26 -9.08
N SER A 194 -3.55 14.88 -8.62
CA SER A 194 -3.66 16.34 -8.48
C SER A 194 -2.77 16.93 -7.38
N GLU A 195 -2.35 16.12 -6.41
CA GLU A 195 -1.59 16.55 -5.23
C GLU A 195 -0.12 16.17 -5.29
N TRP A 196 0.27 15.31 -6.24
CA TRP A 196 1.65 14.84 -6.38
C TRP A 196 2.57 15.93 -6.96
N GLN A 197 3.68 16.23 -6.25
CA GLN A 197 4.61 17.31 -6.62
C GLN A 197 5.98 16.84 -7.13
N GLY A 198 6.24 15.53 -7.22
CA GLY A 198 7.53 14.98 -7.67
C GLY A 198 8.49 14.68 -6.55
#